data_AF-A0A537AWQ2-F1
#
_entry.id   AF-A0A537AWQ2-F1
#
_cell.length_a   1.000
_cell.length_b   1.000
_cell.length_c   1.000
_cell.angle_alpha   90.00
_cell.angle_beta   90.00
_cell.angle_gamma   90.00
#
_symmetry.space_group_name_H-M   'P 1'
#
loop_
_entity.id
_entity.type
_entity.pdbx_description
1 polymer ?
#
loop_
_entity_poly.entity_id
_entity_poly.type
_entity_poly.pdbx_seq_one_letter_code
_entity_poly.pdbx_strand_id
1 'polypeptide(L)'
;MPLTRCRYCEHDNPADAKFCSACGGALTLPPHLVSCPRCGTVNPVTATVCCWCSGQLSARRSLPRGRSRAIVGAAVLAAVSVLGYYAYRQRSFADAPQPPAASSDSSGRGAPAAPGFL
;
A
#
# COMPACT_ATOMS: atom_id res chain seq x y z
N MET A 1 12.77 -31.73 15.18
CA MET A 1 13.69 -30.91 14.37
C MET A 1 13.00 -30.65 13.03
N PRO A 2 13.06 -29.42 12.47
CA PRO A 2 12.47 -29.15 11.16
C PRO A 2 13.23 -29.88 10.05
N LEU A 3 12.50 -30.45 9.10
CA LEU A 3 13.02 -31.19 7.95
C LEU A 3 12.62 -30.51 6.64
N THR A 4 13.45 -30.68 5.62
CA THR A 4 13.16 -30.28 4.24
C THR A 4 13.29 -31.49 3.32
N ARG A 5 12.28 -31.70 2.47
CA ARG A 5 12.25 -32.83 1.55
C ARG A 5 12.92 -32.46 0.23
N CYS A 6 13.88 -33.26 -0.20
CA CYS A 6 14.59 -33.04 -1.45
C CYS A 6 13.63 -33.17 -2.65
N ARG A 7 13.61 -32.19 -3.55
CA ARG A 7 12.74 -32.25 -4.75
C ARG A 7 13.22 -33.21 -5.84
N TYR A 8 14.45 -33.72 -5.73
CA TYR A 8 15.08 -34.58 -6.74
C TYR A 8 14.93 -36.07 -6.41
N CYS A 9 15.14 -36.45 -5.15
CA CYS A 9 15.11 -37.85 -4.71
C CYS A 9 14.17 -38.10 -3.51
N GLU A 10 13.43 -37.07 -3.09
CA GLU A 10 12.45 -37.14 -2.00
C GLU A 10 13.00 -37.49 -0.61
N HIS A 11 14.32 -37.55 -0.44
CA HIS A 11 14.97 -37.76 0.85
C HIS A 11 14.72 -36.58 1.81
N ASP A 12 14.41 -36.89 3.07
CA ASP A 12 14.29 -35.89 4.12
C ASP A 12 15.67 -35.47 4.62
N ASN A 13 15.90 -34.17 4.65
CA ASN A 13 17.15 -33.58 5.09
C ASN A 13 16.89 -32.61 6.25
N PRO A 14 17.89 -32.34 7.11
CA PRO A 14 17.83 -31.25 8.08
C PRO A 14 17.49 -29.91 7.40
N ALA A 15 16.66 -29.06 8.03
CA ALA A 15 16.23 -27.81 7.41
C ALA A 15 17.36 -26.82 7.09
N ASP A 16 18.51 -26.94 7.75
CA ASP A 16 19.71 -26.12 7.53
C ASP A 16 20.69 -26.72 6.50
N ALA A 17 20.40 -27.92 5.98
CA ALA A 17 21.22 -28.56 4.96
C ALA A 17 21.18 -27.78 3.63
N LYS A 18 22.37 -27.52 3.06
CA LYS A 18 22.51 -26.85 1.75
C LYS A 18 22.33 -27.83 0.59
N PHE A 19 22.75 -29.07 0.77
CA PHE A 19 22.72 -30.15 -0.22
C PHE A 19 22.06 -31.39 0.36
N CYS A 20 21.42 -32.18 -0.50
CA CYS A 20 20.84 -33.46 -0.12
C CYS A 20 21.94 -34.48 0.18
N SER A 21 21.87 -35.12 1.35
CA SER A 21 22.82 -36.16 1.76
C SER A 21 22.73 -37.44 0.92
N ALA A 22 21.60 -37.68 0.25
CA ALA A 22 21.39 -38.88 -0.56
C ALA A 22 21.80 -38.69 -2.03
N CYS A 23 21.44 -37.57 -2.65
CA CYS A 23 21.65 -37.35 -4.10
C CYS A 23 22.58 -36.18 -4.45
N GLY A 24 23.07 -35.43 -3.47
CA GLY A 24 23.92 -34.26 -3.68
C GLY A 24 23.22 -33.01 -4.24
N GLY A 25 21.91 -33.08 -4.52
CA GLY A 25 21.15 -31.97 -5.09
C GLY A 25 21.02 -30.78 -4.12
N ALA A 26 21.12 -29.55 -4.63
CA ALA A 26 20.95 -28.35 -3.81
C ALA A 26 19.52 -28.25 -3.26
N LEU A 27 19.38 -28.09 -1.93
CA LEU A 27 18.08 -27.98 -1.26
C LEU A 27 17.57 -26.53 -1.24
N THR A 28 18.50 -25.57 -1.23
CA THR A 28 18.21 -24.14 -1.32
C THR A 28 19.04 -23.54 -2.44
N LEU A 29 18.39 -22.97 -3.45
CA LEU A 29 19.06 -22.21 -4.50
C LEU A 29 19.37 -20.78 -4.01
N PRO A 30 20.53 -20.21 -4.37
CA PRO A 30 20.79 -18.80 -4.16
C PRO A 30 19.74 -17.91 -4.84
N PRO A 31 19.49 -16.69 -4.34
CA PRO A 31 18.41 -15.82 -4.81
C PRO A 31 18.53 -15.37 -6.28
N HIS A 32 19.70 -15.55 -6.90
CA HIS A 32 19.96 -15.22 -8.30
C HIS A 32 19.76 -16.42 -9.25
N LEU A 33 19.35 -17.58 -8.73
CA LEU A 33 19.10 -18.80 -9.49
C LEU A 33 17.65 -19.27 -9.31
N VAL A 34 17.10 -19.89 -10.35
CA VAL A 34 15.75 -20.48 -10.34
C VAL A 34 15.77 -21.83 -11.07
N SER A 35 15.10 -22.83 -10.50
CA SER A 35 14.89 -24.12 -11.17
C SER A 35 13.73 -24.02 -12.17
N CYS A 36 13.92 -24.53 -13.38
CA CYS A 36 12.85 -24.61 -14.37
C CYS A 36 11.71 -25.51 -13.86
N PRO A 37 10.45 -25.06 -13.86
CA PRO A 37 9.33 -25.88 -13.40
C PRO A 37 9.00 -27.05 -14.34
N ARG A 38 9.51 -27.04 -15.59
CA ARG A 38 9.25 -28.10 -16.57
C ARG A 38 10.30 -29.22 -16.51
N CYS A 39 11.58 -28.88 -16.39
CA CYS A 39 12.67 -29.85 -16.49
C CYS A 39 13.65 -29.84 -15.31
N GLY A 40 13.48 -28.98 -14.32
CA GLY A 40 14.34 -28.90 -13.14
C GLY A 40 15.71 -28.24 -13.36
N THR A 41 16.11 -27.96 -14.61
CA THR A 41 17.37 -27.27 -14.92
C THR A 41 17.47 -25.93 -14.22
N VAL A 42 18.63 -25.65 -13.64
CA VAL A 42 18.91 -24.38 -12.96
C VAL A 42 19.27 -23.31 -13.99
N ASN A 43 18.61 -22.15 -13.90
CA ASN A 43 18.79 -21.00 -14.78
C ASN A 43 18.97 -19.74 -13.92
N PRO A 44 19.59 -18.66 -14.43
CA PRO A 44 19.61 -17.39 -13.72
C PRO A 44 18.19 -16.80 -13.64
N VAL A 45 17.89 -16.07 -12.57
CA VAL A 45 16.56 -15.43 -12.39
C VAL A 45 16.23 -14.38 -13.46
N THR A 46 17.25 -13.89 -14.18
CA THR A 46 17.10 -12.97 -15.31
C THR A 46 16.70 -13.67 -16.62
N ALA A 47 16.81 -15.00 -16.70
CA ALA A 47 16.41 -15.75 -17.88
C ALA A 47 14.88 -15.80 -18.01
N THR A 48 14.39 -15.50 -19.21
CA THR A 48 12.98 -15.63 -19.59
C THR A 48 12.65 -17.00 -20.17
N VAL A 49 13.67 -17.72 -20.64
CA VAL A 49 13.56 -19.03 -21.30
C VAL A 49 14.58 -19.97 -20.68
N CYS A 50 14.19 -21.22 -20.46
CA CYS A 50 15.08 -22.26 -19.96
C CYS A 50 16.14 -22.61 -21.00
N CYS A 51 17.41 -22.60 -20.60
CA CYS A 51 18.54 -22.93 -21.47
C CYS A 51 18.53 -24.39 -21.97
N TRP A 52 17.79 -25.28 -21.31
CA TRP A 52 17.71 -26.70 -21.65
C TRP A 52 16.44 -27.04 -22.42
N CYS A 53 15.27 -26.87 -21.79
CA CYS A 53 14.00 -27.32 -22.37
C CYS A 53 13.29 -26.26 -23.21
N SER A 54 13.89 -25.08 -23.39
CA SER A 54 13.32 -23.90 -24.07
C SER A 54 11.93 -23.46 -23.55
N GLY A 55 11.49 -23.99 -22.40
CA GLY A 55 10.26 -23.59 -21.74
C GLY A 55 10.36 -22.19 -21.15
N GLN A 56 9.24 -21.46 -21.15
CA GLN A 56 9.18 -20.14 -20.51
C GLN A 56 9.43 -20.28 -19.00
N LEU A 57 10.45 -19.58 -18.52
CA LEU A 57 10.67 -19.34 -17.10
C LEU A 57 9.86 -18.10 -16.79
N SER A 58 8.89 -18.20 -15.88
CA SER A 58 7.99 -17.07 -15.56
C SER A 58 8.77 -15.94 -14.86
N ALA A 59 9.51 -15.15 -15.62
CA ALA A 59 10.17 -13.92 -15.20
C ALA A 59 9.13 -12.79 -15.16
N ARG A 60 8.03 -12.98 -14.43
CA ARG A 60 7.09 -11.90 -14.10
C ARG A 60 6.14 -12.37 -13.00
N ARG A 61 6.54 -12.14 -11.76
CA ARG A 61 5.72 -11.54 -10.67
C ARG A 61 6.36 -11.81 -9.31
N SER A 62 7.52 -11.22 -9.08
CA SER A 62 7.82 -10.64 -7.76
C SER A 62 7.31 -9.19 -7.72
N LEU A 63 6.02 -9.01 -8.01
CA LEU A 63 5.20 -7.91 -7.47
C LEU A 63 3.72 -8.35 -7.59
N PRO A 64 2.97 -8.41 -6.48
CA PRO A 64 2.52 -7.16 -5.88
C PRO A 64 2.40 -7.20 -4.34
N ARG A 65 3.47 -7.47 -3.58
CA ARG A 65 3.48 -7.06 -2.15
C ARG A 65 3.62 -5.53 -1.99
N GLY A 66 4.15 -4.87 -3.02
CA GLY A 66 4.25 -3.41 -3.10
C GLY A 66 2.93 -2.71 -3.43
N ARG A 67 2.00 -3.34 -4.16
CA ARG A 67 0.74 -2.68 -4.53
C ARG A 67 -0.19 -2.51 -3.33
N SER A 68 -0.33 -3.53 -2.47
CA SER A 68 -1.13 -3.40 -1.24
C SER A 68 -0.52 -2.39 -0.27
N ARG A 69 0.81 -2.42 -0.07
CA ARG A 69 1.51 -1.43 0.75
C ARG A 69 1.41 -0.01 0.18
N ALA A 70 1.47 0.15 -1.14
CA ALA A 70 1.30 1.44 -1.80
C ALA A 70 -0.13 1.98 -1.66
N ILE A 71 -1.14 1.12 -1.81
CA ILE A 71 -2.56 1.50 -1.62
C ILE A 71 -2.80 1.93 -0.17
N VAL A 72 -2.32 1.15 0.80
CA VAL A 72 -2.44 1.48 2.24
C VAL A 72 -1.71 2.79 2.56
N GLY A 73 -0.48 2.95 2.06
CA GLY A 73 0.30 4.18 2.24
C GLY A 73 -0.40 5.42 1.68
N ALA A 74 -0.95 5.32 0.46
CA ALA A 74 -1.71 6.41 -0.15
C ALA A 74 -2.97 6.77 0.65
N ALA A 75 -3.71 5.77 1.14
CA ALA A 75 -4.90 5.99 1.96
C ALA A 75 -4.57 6.70 3.29
N VAL A 76 -3.47 6.31 3.96
CA VAL A 76 -3.02 6.95 5.20
C VAL A 76 -2.60 8.40 4.96
N LEU A 77 -1.84 8.67 3.89
CA LEU A 77 -1.43 10.04 3.55
C LEU A 77 -2.63 10.94 3.23
N ALA A 78 -3.63 10.41 2.51
CA ALA A 78 -4.86 11.14 2.22
C ALA A 78 -5.63 11.46 3.51
N ALA A 79 -5.78 10.49 4.41
CA ALA A 79 -6.47 10.68 5.68
C ALA A 79 -5.78 11.75 6.56
N VAL A 80 -4.46 11.70 6.70
CA VAL A 80 -3.68 12.70 7.46
C VAL A 80 -3.82 14.10 6.86
N SER A 81 -3.74 14.20 5.53
CA SER A 81 -3.88 15.48 4.82
C SER A 81 -5.27 16.09 5.04
N VAL A 82 -6.31 15.26 4.97
CA VAL A 82 -7.71 15.66 5.18
C VAL A 82 -7.93 16.12 6.62
N LEU A 83 -7.52 15.32 7.62
CA LEU A 83 -7.64 15.70 9.04
C LEU A 83 -6.88 16.99 9.35
N GLY A 84 -5.65 17.12 8.84
CA GLY A 84 -4.85 18.33 9.02
C GLY A 84 -5.52 19.56 8.42
N TYR A 85 -6.07 19.45 7.21
CA TYR A 85 -6.82 20.53 6.55
C TYR A 85 -8.06 20.95 7.34
N TYR A 86 -8.84 19.98 7.84
CA TYR A 86 -10.02 20.27 8.66
C TYR A 86 -9.66 20.93 9.99
N ALA A 87 -8.63 20.44 10.69
CA ALA A 87 -8.16 21.04 11.93
C ALA A 87 -7.63 22.47 11.72
N TYR A 88 -6.88 22.70 10.63
CA TYR A 88 -6.42 24.03 10.24
C TYR A 88 -7.60 24.97 10.00
N ARG A 89 -8.59 24.56 9.21
CA ARG A 89 -9.80 25.37 8.95
C ARG A 89 -10.57 25.70 10.21
N GLN A 90 -10.77 24.73 11.11
CA GLN A 90 -11.50 24.95 12.36
C GLN A 90 -10.82 26.00 13.24
N ARG A 91 -9.49 25.95 13.38
CA ARG A 91 -8.73 26.97 14.11
C ARG A 91 -8.86 28.35 13.47
N SER A 92 -8.73 28.44 12.15
CA SER A 92 -8.91 29.72 11.45
C SER A 92 -10.30 30.36 11.64
N PHE A 93 -11.35 29.57 11.87
CA PHE A 93 -12.68 30.12 12.22
C PHE A 93 -12.80 30.51 13.68
N ALA A 94 -12.18 29.77 14.60
CA ALA A 94 -12.19 30.09 16.03
C ALA A 94 -11.39 31.37 16.33
N ASP A 95 -10.30 31.60 15.58
CA ASP A 95 -9.46 32.79 15.69
C ASP A 95 -10.04 34.01 14.93
N ALA A 96 -11.22 33.89 14.31
CA ALA A 96 -11.87 35.02 13.65
C ALA A 96 -12.28 36.07 14.71
N PRO A 97 -11.78 37.32 14.64
CA PRO A 97 -12.19 38.36 15.58
C PRO A 97 -13.70 38.57 15.50
N GLN A 98 -14.38 38.55 16.65
CA GLN A 98 -15.79 38.92 16.70
C GLN A 98 -15.95 40.34 16.16
N PRO A 99 -16.78 40.58 15.12
CA PRO A 99 -17.17 41.95 14.80
C PRO A 99 -17.87 42.53 16.03
N PRO A 100 -17.58 43.78 16.42
CA PRO A 100 -18.18 44.39 17.59
C PRO A 100 -19.71 44.30 17.44
N ALA A 101 -20.36 43.79 18.49
CA ALA A 101 -21.80 43.63 18.52
C ALA A 101 -22.48 44.96 18.14
N ALA A 102 -23.21 44.96 17.03
CA ALA A 102 -24.01 46.09 16.63
C ALA A 102 -25.13 46.28 17.67
N SER A 103 -24.93 47.21 18.59
CA SER A 103 -25.94 47.71 19.50
C SER A 103 -27.14 48.18 18.67
N SER A 104 -28.23 47.43 18.70
CA SER A 104 -29.47 47.83 18.06
C SER A 104 -30.15 48.87 18.95
N ASP A 105 -29.96 50.15 18.60
CA ASP A 105 -30.60 51.28 19.27
C ASP A 105 -32.08 51.32 18.87
N SER A 106 -32.95 50.82 19.74
CA SER A 106 -34.40 50.88 19.60
C SER A 106 -34.94 52.18 20.21
N SER A 107 -34.73 53.31 19.54
CA SER A 107 -35.36 54.59 19.88
C SER A 107 -36.42 55.03 18.84
N GLY A 108 -37.66 54.64 19.13
CA GLY A 108 -38.87 55.46 19.09
C GLY A 108 -39.15 56.48 17.98
N ARG A 109 -40.34 56.28 17.38
CA ARG A 109 -41.44 57.27 17.21
C ARG A 109 -41.51 58.07 15.90
N GLY A 110 -42.59 57.86 15.15
CA GLY A 110 -43.10 58.76 14.11
C GLY A 110 -44.33 58.18 13.40
N ALA A 111 -45.54 58.55 13.83
CA ALA A 111 -46.82 58.10 13.27
C ALA A 111 -47.07 58.60 11.83
N PRO A 112 -47.82 57.87 10.98
CA PRO A 112 -48.19 58.39 9.65
C PRO A 112 -49.44 59.27 9.73
N ALA A 113 -49.37 60.44 9.09
CA ALA A 113 -50.54 61.27 8.77
C ALA A 113 -51.21 60.74 7.49
N ALA A 114 -52.53 60.59 7.52
CA ALA A 114 -53.35 60.21 6.37
C ALA A 114 -53.65 61.43 5.47
N PRO A 115 -53.62 61.31 4.14
CA PRO A 115 -54.21 62.31 3.25
C PRO A 115 -55.67 61.97 2.92
N GLY A 116 -56.53 62.99 2.97
CA GLY A 116 -57.93 62.91 2.56
C GLY A 116 -58.10 62.83 1.04
N PHE A 117 -59.24 62.30 0.61
CA PHE A 117 -59.74 62.39 -0.76
C PHE A 117 -61.17 62.95 -0.75
N LEU A 118 -61.47 63.74 -1.78
CA LEU A 118 -62.74 64.39 -2.11
C LEU A 118 -63.87 63.40 -2.38
#